data_AF-A0A7C5TED9-F1
#
_entry.id   AF-A0A7C5TED9-F1
#
_cell.length_a   1.000
_cell.length_b   1.000
_cell.length_c   1.000
_cell.angle_alpha   90.00
_cell.angle_beta   90.00
_cell.angle_gamma   90.00
#
_symmetry.space_group_name_H-M   'P 1'
#
loop_
_entity.id
_entity.type
_entity.pdbx_description
1 polymer ?
#
loop_
_entity_poly.entity_id
_entity_poly.type
_entity_poly.pdbx_seq_one_letter_code
_entity_poly.pdbx_strand_id
1 'polypeptide(L)'
;MVRLGSYYVGGSSSPTVIVVSEDLRYWYPLYVDASIPGYNHFVSVEVLGDKIVATTGRELLILSSDDVREALRRKPILTPYGAYFDRVRGAAYMVRRGLWRFWV
;
A
#
# COMPACT_ATOMS: atom_id res chain seq x y z
N MET A 1 2.94 -1.17 -9.69
CA MET A 1 2.44 -0.09 -8.81
C MET A 1 2.23 1.13 -9.68
N VAL A 2 1.05 1.75 -9.60
CA VAL A 2 0.65 2.88 -10.43
C VAL A 2 0.08 4.00 -9.57
N ARG A 3 -0.13 5.18 -10.15
CA ARG A 3 -0.55 6.38 -9.43
C ARG A 3 -1.82 6.96 -10.05
N LEU A 4 -2.85 7.15 -9.23
CA LEU A 4 -4.08 7.86 -9.57
C LEU A 4 -4.15 9.13 -8.70
N GLY A 5 -3.82 10.29 -9.27
CA GLY A 5 -3.77 11.55 -8.52
C GLY A 5 -2.80 11.49 -7.32
N SER A 6 -3.31 11.64 -6.10
CA SER A 6 -2.55 11.51 -4.85
C SER A 6 -2.45 10.08 -4.32
N TYR A 7 -3.14 9.12 -4.95
CA TYR A 7 -3.21 7.73 -4.50
C TYR A 7 -2.19 6.85 -5.20
N TYR A 8 -1.60 5.95 -4.42
CA TYR A 8 -0.77 4.86 -4.88
C TYR A 8 -1.58 3.58 -4.94
N VAL A 9 -1.49 2.85 -6.05
CA VAL A 9 -2.23 1.61 -6.25
C VAL A 9 -1.25 0.47 -6.51
N GLY A 10 -1.44 -0.63 -5.78
CA GLY A 10 -0.63 -1.84 -5.87
C GLY A 10 -1.50 -3.06 -6.17
N GLY A 11 -0.94 -3.99 -6.94
CA GLY A 11 -1.48 -5.33 -7.10
C GLY A 11 -0.53 -6.33 -6.44
N SER A 12 -1.08 -7.27 -5.67
CA SER A 12 -0.40 -8.45 -5.17
C SER A 12 -1.03 -9.68 -5.83
N SER A 13 -0.21 -10.67 -6.15
CA SER A 13 -0.59 -11.88 -6.90
C SER A 13 -0.82 -13.11 -6.03
N SER A 14 -0.45 -13.08 -4.74
CA SER A 14 -0.67 -14.18 -3.78
C SER A 14 -0.78 -13.65 -2.35
N PRO A 15 -1.99 -13.57 -1.77
CA PRO A 15 -3.29 -13.69 -2.45
C PRO A 15 -3.48 -12.60 -3.52
N THR A 16 -4.40 -12.79 -4.46
CA THR A 16 -4.70 -11.78 -5.48
C THR A 16 -5.41 -10.60 -4.80
N VAL A 17 -4.71 -9.48 -4.64
CA VAL A 17 -5.22 -8.32 -3.90
C VAL A 17 -4.88 -7.05 -4.64
N ILE A 18 -5.83 -6.14 -4.75
CA ILE A 18 -5.58 -4.76 -5.19
C ILE A 18 -5.69 -3.88 -3.96
N VAL A 19 -4.65 -3.09 -3.71
CA VAL A 19 -4.54 -2.20 -2.56
C VAL A 19 -4.31 -0.76 -3.00
N VAL A 20 -4.76 0.16 -2.17
CA VAL A 20 -4.53 1.60 -2.33
C VAL A 20 -3.93 2.21 -1.08
N SER A 21 -3.12 3.25 -1.27
CA SER A 21 -2.48 3.99 -0.19
C SER A 21 -2.39 5.47 -0.55
N GLU A 22 -2.57 6.36 0.44
CA GLU A 22 -2.29 7.80 0.29
C GLU A 22 -0.83 8.13 0.64
N ASP A 23 -0.22 7.37 1.54
CA ASP A 23 1.03 7.76 2.22
C ASP A 23 2.14 6.70 2.16
N LEU A 24 1.91 5.60 1.44
CA LEU A 24 2.76 4.40 1.34
C LEU A 24 2.95 3.62 2.64
N ARG A 25 2.36 4.07 3.75
CA ARG A 25 2.48 3.43 5.07
C ARG A 25 1.28 2.55 5.36
N TYR A 26 0.08 3.05 5.06
CA TYR A 26 -1.17 2.34 5.26
C TYR A 26 -1.74 1.92 3.93
N TRP A 27 -2.03 0.63 3.79
CA TRP A 27 -2.60 0.07 2.57
C TRP A 27 -3.98 -0.51 2.85
N TYR A 28 -4.94 -0.11 2.02
CA TYR A 28 -6.35 -0.42 2.15
C TYR A 28 -6.77 -1.33 0.99
N PRO A 29 -7.51 -2.42 1.25
CA PRO A 29 -7.93 -3.34 0.20
C PRO A 29 -9.07 -2.75 -0.63
N LEU A 30 -8.87 -2.69 -1.94
CA LEU A 30 -9.92 -2.45 -2.93
C LEU A 30 -10.59 -3.76 -3.34
N TYR A 31 -9.79 -4.81 -3.50
CA TYR A 31 -10.25 -6.14 -3.89
C TYR A 31 -9.37 -7.21 -3.24
N VAL A 32 -9.97 -8.32 -2.82
CA VAL A 32 -9.28 -9.47 -2.23
C VAL A 32 -9.90 -10.73 -2.81
N ASP A 33 -9.10 -11.52 -3.52
CA ASP A 33 -9.44 -12.88 -3.93
C ASP A 33 -8.36 -13.85 -3.44
N ALA A 34 -8.78 -14.75 -2.56
CA ALA A 34 -7.97 -15.84 -2.01
C ALA A 34 -8.29 -17.21 -2.66
N SER A 35 -9.15 -17.25 -3.68
CA SER A 35 -9.63 -18.48 -4.31
C SER A 35 -8.65 -19.08 -5.33
N ILE A 36 -7.62 -18.34 -5.74
CA ILE A 36 -6.55 -18.82 -6.62
C ILE A 36 -5.40 -19.31 -5.73
N PRO A 37 -5.15 -20.63 -5.68
CA PRO A 37 -3.99 -21.15 -4.97
C PRO A 37 -2.71 -20.81 -5.74
N GLY A 38 -1.76 -20.16 -5.07
CA GLY A 38 -0.44 -19.86 -5.62
C GLY A 38 -0.30 -18.48 -6.27
N TYR A 39 0.85 -18.27 -6.91
CA TYR A 39 1.21 -16.98 -7.50
C TYR A 39 0.51 -16.75 -8.85
N ASN A 40 -0.24 -15.66 -8.96
CA ASN A 40 -0.94 -15.28 -10.17
C ASN A 40 -0.17 -14.22 -11.00
N HIS A 41 0.41 -14.63 -12.12
CA HIS A 41 1.16 -13.73 -13.01
C HIS A 41 0.27 -12.76 -13.81
N PHE A 42 -1.05 -12.97 -13.82
CA PHE A 42 -1.98 -12.16 -14.59
C PHE A 42 -2.55 -10.98 -13.79
N VAL A 43 -1.95 -10.67 -12.63
CA VAL A 43 -2.29 -9.48 -11.86
C VAL A 43 -1.53 -8.28 -12.39
N SER A 44 -2.27 -7.36 -13.02
CA SER A 44 -1.76 -6.08 -13.49
C SER A 44 -2.68 -4.97 -13.00
N VAL A 45 -2.13 -3.79 -12.77
CA VAL A 45 -2.89 -2.60 -12.39
C VAL A 45 -2.39 -1.45 -13.22
N GLU A 46 -3.31 -0.80 -13.92
CA GLU A 46 -3.08 0.38 -14.74
C GLU A 46 -4.09 1.47 -14.41
N VAL A 47 -3.78 2.71 -14.81
CA VAL A 47 -4.68 3.85 -14.63
C VAL A 47 -5.11 4.32 -16.01
N LEU A 48 -6.42 4.39 -16.21
CA LEU A 48 -7.05 4.87 -17.44
C LEU A 48 -7.90 6.10 -17.10
N GLY A 49 -7.35 7.28 -17.37
CA GLY A 49 -7.99 8.55 -17.01
C GLY A 49 -8.13 8.71 -15.50
N ASP A 50 -9.37 8.74 -15.01
CA ASP A 50 -9.74 8.85 -13.61
C ASP A 50 -10.07 7.49 -12.95
N LYS A 51 -9.86 6.38 -13.66
CA LYS A 51 -10.20 5.03 -13.21
C LYS A 51 -8.96 4.16 -13.06
N ILE A 52 -9.04 3.22 -12.14
CA ILE A 52 -8.08 2.14 -11.95
C ILE A 52 -8.62 0.93 -12.71
N VAL A 53 -7.82 0.38 -13.60
CA VAL A 53 -8.14 -0.86 -14.31
C VAL A 53 -7.17 -1.91 -13.82
N ALA A 54 -7.69 -3.04 -13.36
CA ALA A 54 -6.86 -4.11 -12.84
C ALA A 54 -7.33 -5.47 -13.34
N THR A 55 -6.37 -6.28 -13.79
CA THR A 55 -6.63 -7.68 -14.11
C THR A 55 -6.37 -8.51 -12.86
N THR A 56 -7.27 -9.43 -12.52
CA THR A 56 -7.09 -10.38 -11.40
C THR A 56 -6.75 -11.77 -11.90
N GLY A 57 -6.53 -11.95 -13.20
CA GLY A 57 -6.37 -13.25 -13.87
C GLY A 57 -7.68 -14.00 -14.13
N ARG A 58 -8.78 -13.64 -13.47
CA ARG A 58 -10.13 -14.17 -13.77
C ARG A 58 -11.05 -13.12 -14.36
N GLU A 59 -10.97 -11.91 -13.84
CA GLU A 59 -11.83 -10.80 -14.23
C GLU A 59 -11.03 -9.51 -14.41
N LEU A 60 -11.63 -8.60 -15.15
CA LEU A 60 -11.15 -7.23 -15.30
C LEU A 60 -11.97 -6.35 -14.35
N LEU A 61 -11.30 -5.76 -13.38
CA LEU A 61 -11.89 -4.82 -12.44
C LEU A 61 -11.66 -3.40 -12.91
N ILE A 62 -12.73 -2.62 -12.95
CA ILE A 62 -12.69 -1.19 -13.24
C ILE A 62 -13.19 -0.49 -11.98
N LEU A 63 -12.30 0.24 -11.33
CA LEU A 63 -12.56 0.92 -10.06
C LEU A 63 -12.49 2.43 -10.27
N SER A 64 -13.47 3.13 -9.72
CA SER A 64 -13.57 4.58 -9.75
C SER A 64 -12.86 5.23 -8.56
N SER A 65 -12.73 6.56 -8.59
CA SER A 65 -12.23 7.33 -7.45
C SER A 65 -13.13 7.21 -6.20
N ASP A 66 -14.43 6.97 -6.38
CA ASP A 66 -15.36 6.83 -5.26
C ASP A 66 -15.14 5.51 -4.51
N ASP A 67 -14.83 4.43 -5.23
CA ASP A 67 -14.47 3.13 -4.65
C ASP A 67 -13.19 3.23 -3.80
N VAL A 68 -12.22 4.04 -4.27
CA VAL A 68 -11.00 4.37 -3.52
C VAL A 68 -11.34 5.08 -2.22
N ARG A 69 -12.21 6.10 -2.28
CA ARG A 69 -12.62 6.85 -1.10
C ARG A 69 -13.36 5.97 -0.10
N GLU A 70 -14.16 5.02 -0.57
CA GLU A 70 -14.82 4.04 0.29
C GLU A 70 -13.83 3.08 0.94
N ALA A 71 -12.85 2.56 0.17
CA ALA A 71 -11.83 1.65 0.69
C ALA A 71 -10.99 2.26 1.81
N LEU A 72 -10.66 3.55 1.72
CA LEU A 72 -9.90 4.28 2.75
C LEU A 72 -10.66 4.41 4.08
N ARG A 73 -12.00 4.28 4.08
CA ARG A 73 -12.82 4.25 5.30
C ARG A 73 -12.80 2.91 6.00
N ARG A 74 -12.37 1.85 5.30
CA ARG A 74 -12.28 0.49 5.85
C ARG A 74 -11.01 0.31 6.66
N LYS A 75 -10.86 -0.84 7.31
CA LYS A 75 -9.64 -1.17 8.06
C LYS A 75 -8.48 -1.45 7.08
N PRO A 76 -7.28 -0.87 7.30
CA PRO A 76 -6.12 -1.18 6.48
C PRO A 76 -5.69 -2.65 6.66
N ILE A 77 -5.21 -3.26 5.58
CA ILE A 77 -4.66 -4.61 5.59
C ILE A 77 -3.17 -4.60 5.94
N LEU A 78 -2.46 -3.54 5.54
CA LEU A 78 -1.03 -3.37 5.77
C LEU A 78 -0.82 -2.08 6.55
N THR A 79 -0.18 -2.21 7.71
CA THR A 79 0.14 -1.12 8.63
C THR A 79 1.64 -1.10 8.88
N PRO A 80 2.23 0.07 9.18
CA PRO A 80 3.65 0.17 9.49
C PRO A 80 4.02 -0.71 10.68
N TYR A 81 5.15 -1.40 10.58
CA TYR A 81 5.68 -2.22 11.66
C TYR A 81 6.35 -1.34 12.72
N GLY A 82 5.67 -1.13 13.85
CA GLY A 82 6.08 -0.17 14.89
C GLY A 82 7.51 -0.34 15.37
N ALA A 83 7.96 -1.58 15.59
CA ALA A 83 9.31 -1.85 16.07
C ALA A 83 10.43 -1.38 15.13
N TYR A 84 10.16 -1.30 13.81
CA TYR A 84 11.11 -0.74 12.87
C TYR A 84 11.23 0.78 13.05
N PHE A 85 10.10 1.49 13.17
CA PHE A 85 10.10 2.93 13.43
C PHE A 85 10.74 3.26 14.77
N ASP A 86 10.53 2.44 15.78
CA ASP A 86 11.14 2.62 17.11
C ASP A 86 12.66 2.45 17.06
N ARG A 87 13.19 1.51 16.25
CA ARG A 87 14.64 1.42 16.01
C ARG A 87 15.20 2.68 15.37
N VAL A 88 14.55 3.21 14.34
CA VAL A 88 15.00 4.42 13.65
C VAL A 88 14.98 5.63 14.59
N ARG A 89 13.91 5.78 15.38
CA ARG A 89 13.82 6.81 16.42
C ARG A 89 14.93 6.64 17.46
N GLY A 90 15.15 5.43 17.97
CA GLY A 90 16.20 5.14 18.93
C GLY A 90 17.58 5.50 18.41
N ALA A 91 17.89 5.16 17.15
CA ALA A 91 19.14 5.55 16.50
C ALA A 91 19.28 7.08 16.39
N ALA A 92 18.23 7.78 15.96
CA ALA A 92 18.22 9.24 15.89
C ALA A 92 18.44 9.90 17.27
N TYR A 93 17.83 9.35 18.32
CA TYR A 93 18.05 9.81 19.70
C TYR A 93 19.49 9.61 20.17
N MET A 94 20.11 8.48 19.84
CA MET A 94 21.53 8.23 20.17
C MET A 94 22.46 9.21 19.46
N VAL A 95 22.22 9.48 18.18
CA VAL A 95 22.99 10.47 17.40
C VAL A 95 22.83 11.88 17.99
N ARG A 96 21.59 12.31 18.27
CA ARG A 96 21.31 13.60 18.92
C ARG A 96 21.99 13.72 20.28
N ARG A 97 21.98 12.65 21.08
CA ARG A 97 22.64 12.61 22.40
C ARG A 97 24.17 12.65 22.29
N GLY A 98 24.74 11.98 21.29
CA GLY A 98 26.17 12.00 21.00
C GLY A 98 26.65 13.39 20.57
N LEU A 99 25.91 14.05 19.69
CA LEU A 99 26.15 15.45 19.28
C LEU A 99 26.13 16.41 20.47
N TRP A 100 25.22 16.20 21.43
CA TRP A 100 25.14 17.05 22.62
C TRP A 100 26.31 16.86 23.58
N ARG A 101 26.86 15.63 23.70
CA ARG A 101 28.07 15.34 24.49
C ARG A 101 29.37 15.85 23.86
N PHE A 102 29.36 16.13 22.56
CA PHE A 102 30.51 16.70 21.84
C PHE A 102 30.53 18.24 21.84
N TRP A 103 29.44 18.89 22.23
CA TRP A 103 29.27 20.35 22.23
C TRP A 103 29.21 20.98 23.64
N VAL A 104 29.40 20.17 24.69
CA VAL A 104 29.64 20.57 26.09
C VAL A 104 31.09 20.22 26.42
#